data_AF-A0A0F9J7B9-F1
#
_entry.id   AF-A0A0F9J7B9-F1
#
_cell.length_a   1.000
_cell.length_b   1.000
_cell.length_c   1.000
_cell.angle_alpha   90.00
_cell.angle_beta   90.00
_cell.angle_gamma   90.00
#
_symmetry.space_group_name_H-M   'P 1'
#
loop_
_entity.id
_entity.type
_entity.pdbx_description
1 polymer ?
#
loop_
_entity_poly.entity_id
_entity_poly.type
_entity_poly.pdbx_seq_one_letter_code
_entity_poly.pdbx_strand_id
1 'polypeptide(L)'
;MAGFNGVSIQYISSPKFQQADGGHNILVWMPKAVKDRVAAFLPEDLLPKIATEEEVTDLNQLKDWLKEKNHPIVETWGDLEAEEEEEDFEEEGAMLPMGTVGMTIPGVGGGGGFKIILKNCKIHAESIIIKKIEPRRKKK
;
A
#
# COMPACT_ATOMS: atom_id res chain seq x y z
N MET A 1 9.59 -16.09 -6.83
CA MET A 1 8.50 -15.13 -6.59
C MET A 1 8.94 -14.27 -5.43
N ALA A 2 9.14 -12.97 -5.64
CA ALA A 2 9.49 -12.07 -4.55
C ALA A 2 8.32 -12.01 -3.54
N GLY A 3 8.61 -11.91 -2.24
CA GLY A 3 7.59 -11.82 -1.19
C GLY A 3 7.06 -13.14 -0.62
N PHE A 4 7.47 -14.30 -1.13
CA PHE A 4 7.08 -15.61 -0.58
C PHE A 4 8.31 -16.42 -0.15
N ASN A 5 8.29 -16.93 1.08
CA ASN A 5 9.37 -17.73 1.64
C ASN A 5 8.83 -18.95 2.40
N GLY A 6 9.34 -20.14 2.09
CA GLY A 6 9.02 -21.36 2.83
C GLY A 6 9.89 -21.47 4.08
N VAL A 7 9.28 -21.41 5.26
CA VAL A 7 9.98 -21.46 6.54
C VAL A 7 9.50 -22.63 7.41
N SER A 8 10.38 -23.16 8.25
CA SER A 8 10.02 -24.17 9.24
C SER A 8 9.47 -23.51 10.52
N ILE A 9 8.62 -24.23 11.27
CA ILE A 9 8.10 -23.75 12.55
C ILE A 9 9.23 -23.47 13.54
N GLN A 10 10.30 -24.28 13.52
CA GLN A 10 11.47 -24.07 14.36
C GLN A 10 12.19 -22.76 14.03
N TYR A 11 12.22 -22.37 12.76
CA TYR A 11 12.83 -21.10 12.37
C TYR A 11 12.06 -19.90 12.91
N ILE A 12 10.71 -19.99 13.00
CA ILE A 12 9.88 -18.95 13.63
C ILE A 12 10.27 -18.75 15.09
N SER A 13 10.57 -19.82 15.84
CA SER A 13 11.02 -19.70 17.24
C SER A 13 12.45 -19.17 17.43
N SER A 14 13.21 -18.99 16.34
CA SER A 14 14.60 -18.55 16.42
C SER A 14 14.69 -17.03 16.64
N PRO A 15 15.61 -16.52 17.48
CA PRO A 15 15.92 -15.09 17.54
C PRO A 15 16.41 -14.53 16.20
N LYS A 16 16.88 -15.40 15.30
CA LYS A 16 17.34 -15.06 13.94
C LYS A 16 16.25 -15.06 12.88
N PHE A 17 15.00 -15.28 13.27
CA PHE A 17 13.88 -15.16 12.35
C PHE A 17 13.89 -13.77 11.71
N GLN A 18 13.91 -13.69 10.38
CA GLN A 18 13.79 -12.48 9.55
C GLN A 18 14.41 -11.19 10.13
N GLN A 19 15.61 -11.28 10.70
CA GLN A 19 16.21 -10.14 11.43
C GLN A 19 16.42 -8.91 10.55
N ALA A 20 16.70 -9.12 9.26
CA ALA A 20 16.88 -8.02 8.30
C ALA A 20 15.59 -7.21 8.10
N ASP A 21 14.43 -7.86 8.23
CA ASP A 21 13.12 -7.27 7.96
C ASP A 21 12.40 -6.80 9.25
N GLY A 22 13.01 -6.95 10.43
CA GLY A 22 12.39 -6.57 11.72
C GLY A 22 11.99 -7.75 12.62
N GLY A 23 12.31 -8.97 12.22
CA GLY A 23 12.28 -10.15 13.08
C GLY A 23 10.89 -10.65 13.43
N HIS A 24 10.62 -10.90 14.70
CA HIS A 24 9.26 -11.31 15.12
C HIS A 24 8.25 -10.18 14.97
N ASN A 25 8.69 -8.91 14.96
CA ASN A 25 7.79 -7.74 14.91
C ASN A 25 7.01 -7.62 13.59
N ILE A 26 7.40 -8.36 12.55
CA ILE A 26 6.65 -8.42 11.29
C ILE A 26 5.55 -9.49 11.26
N LEU A 27 5.46 -10.35 12.29
CA LEU A 27 4.44 -11.38 12.38
C LEU A 27 3.10 -10.77 12.78
N VAL A 28 2.21 -10.58 11.81
CA VAL A 28 0.89 -9.97 12.04
C VAL A 28 -0.24 -10.97 12.18
N TRP A 29 -0.11 -12.14 11.56
CA TRP A 29 -1.17 -13.15 11.49
C TRP A 29 -0.59 -14.56 11.43
N MET A 30 -1.19 -15.49 12.16
CA MET A 30 -0.88 -16.93 12.05
C MET A 30 -2.05 -17.80 12.52
N PRO A 31 -2.16 -19.05 12.03
CA PRO A 31 -3.14 -19.99 12.56
C PRO A 31 -2.90 -20.29 14.04
N LYS A 32 -3.97 -20.44 14.82
CA LYS A 32 -3.94 -20.70 16.26
C LYS A 32 -3.11 -21.93 16.61
N ALA A 33 -3.25 -23.01 15.84
CA ALA A 33 -2.45 -24.22 16.01
C ALA A 33 -0.93 -24.01 15.88
N VAL A 34 -0.51 -23.01 15.08
CA VAL A 34 0.91 -22.63 14.97
C VAL A 34 1.28 -21.71 16.12
N LYS A 35 0.44 -20.71 16.42
CA LYS A 35 0.62 -19.76 17.53
C LYS A 35 0.87 -20.48 18.85
N ASP A 36 0.04 -21.46 19.18
CA ASP A 36 0.14 -22.22 20.43
C ASP A 36 1.47 -22.99 20.54
N ARG A 37 2.01 -23.47 19.41
CA ARG A 37 3.28 -24.21 19.38
C ARG A 37 4.50 -23.31 19.57
N VAL A 38 4.44 -22.10 19.03
CA VAL A 38 5.56 -21.14 19.10
C VAL A 38 5.43 -20.14 20.24
N ALA A 39 4.30 -20.13 20.95
CA ALA A 39 3.96 -19.12 21.93
C ALA A 39 5.04 -18.94 23.01
N ALA A 40 5.60 -20.04 23.51
CA ALA A 40 6.64 -20.02 24.53
C ALA A 40 7.98 -19.37 24.08
N PHE A 41 8.18 -19.17 22.77
CA PHE A 41 9.42 -18.65 22.20
C PHE A 41 9.27 -17.25 21.62
N LEU A 42 8.04 -16.75 21.49
CA LEU A 42 7.78 -15.40 21.01
C LEU A 42 7.85 -14.39 22.17
N PRO A 43 8.17 -13.11 21.88
CA PRO A 43 8.13 -12.06 22.89
C PRO A 43 6.73 -11.93 23.51
N GLU A 44 6.65 -11.86 24.84
CA GLU A 44 5.37 -11.79 25.57
C GLU A 44 4.51 -10.58 25.15
N ASP A 45 5.16 -9.45 24.86
CA ASP A 45 4.50 -8.22 24.41
C ASP A 45 3.87 -8.34 23.01
N LEU A 46 4.39 -9.26 22.19
CA LEU A 46 3.95 -9.44 20.80
C LEU A 46 2.82 -10.46 20.68
N LEU A 47 2.83 -11.52 21.49
CA LEU A 47 1.80 -12.57 21.49
C LEU A 47 0.34 -12.08 21.43
N PRO A 48 -0.09 -11.10 22.24
CA PRO A 48 -1.47 -10.61 22.20
C PRO A 48 -1.77 -9.74 20.97
N LYS A 49 -0.74 -9.34 20.21
CA LYS A 49 -0.84 -8.48 19.04
C LYS A 49 -0.77 -9.24 17.72
N ILE A 50 -0.65 -10.57 17.74
CA ILE A 50 -0.67 -11.41 16.53
C ILE A 50 -2.09 -11.94 16.31
N ALA A 51 -2.70 -11.63 15.16
CA ALA A 51 -4.04 -12.08 14.83
C ALA A 51 -4.08 -13.59 14.50
N THR A 52 -5.25 -14.19 14.71
CA THR A 52 -5.54 -15.58 14.36
C THR A 52 -6.75 -15.67 13.41
N GLU A 53 -7.00 -16.87 12.87
CA GLU A 53 -8.16 -17.18 12.04
C GLU A 53 -9.51 -16.98 12.75
N GLU A 54 -9.53 -17.02 14.09
CA GLU A 54 -10.73 -16.79 14.91
C GLU A 54 -11.07 -15.29 15.03
N GLU A 55 -10.06 -14.42 14.94
CA GLU A 55 -10.21 -12.97 15.14
C GLU A 55 -10.41 -12.26 13.80
N VAL A 56 -9.64 -12.66 12.78
CA VAL A 56 -9.61 -11.99 11.49
C VAL A 56 -9.47 -12.97 10.33
N THR A 57 -10.38 -12.85 9.37
CA THR A 57 -10.39 -13.66 8.14
C THR A 57 -10.13 -12.85 6.86
N ASP A 58 -10.29 -11.52 6.91
CA ASP A 58 -10.09 -10.64 5.76
C ASP A 58 -8.95 -9.63 5.98
N LEU A 59 -8.32 -9.21 4.88
CA LEU A 59 -7.19 -8.26 4.93
C LEU A 59 -7.59 -6.89 5.47
N ASN A 60 -8.79 -6.39 5.13
CA ASN A 60 -9.24 -5.07 5.59
C ASN A 60 -9.44 -5.07 7.11
N GLN A 61 -10.09 -6.11 7.61
CA GLN A 61 -10.28 -6.34 9.04
C GLN A 61 -8.94 -6.47 9.77
N LEU A 62 -7.93 -7.08 9.14
CA LEU A 62 -6.61 -7.24 9.72
C LEU A 62 -5.91 -5.91 9.93
N LYS A 63 -5.98 -5.02 8.92
CA LYS A 63 -5.40 -3.68 9.02
C LYS A 63 -6.01 -2.89 10.19
N ASP A 64 -7.32 -2.92 10.33
CA ASP A 64 -8.03 -2.21 11.40
C ASP A 64 -7.71 -2.81 12.79
N TRP A 65 -7.68 -4.15 12.89
CA TRP A 65 -7.34 -4.86 14.12
C TRP A 65 -5.90 -4.57 14.59
N LEU A 66 -4.94 -4.54 13.67
CA LEU A 66 -3.53 -4.22 13.97
C LEU A 66 -3.38 -2.80 14.49
N LYS A 67 -4.14 -1.84 13.95
CA LYS A 67 -4.19 -0.45 14.45
C LYS A 67 -4.77 -0.40 15.86
N GLU A 68 -5.86 -1.09 16.13
CA GLU A 68 -6.48 -1.15 17.46
C GLU A 68 -5.53 -1.75 18.52
N LYS A 69 -4.80 -2.80 18.16
CA LYS A 69 -3.84 -3.48 19.04
C LYS A 69 -2.48 -2.79 19.15
N ASN A 70 -2.25 -1.69 18.42
CA ASN A 70 -0.97 -0.99 18.33
C ASN A 70 0.19 -1.98 18.06
N HIS A 71 0.07 -2.72 16.95
CA HIS A 71 1.11 -3.64 16.50
C HIS A 71 2.35 -2.84 16.02
N PRO A 72 3.60 -3.28 16.30
CA PRO A 72 4.81 -2.56 15.91
C PRO A 72 4.91 -2.24 14.41
N ILE A 73 4.37 -3.10 13.55
CA ILE A 73 4.32 -2.89 12.09
C ILE A 73 3.57 -1.60 11.69
N VAL A 74 2.64 -1.12 12.51
CA VAL A 74 1.80 0.04 12.16
C VAL A 74 2.63 1.31 12.13
N GLU A 75 3.70 1.39 12.92
CA GLU A 75 4.63 2.54 12.92
C GLU A 75 5.36 2.63 11.58
N THR A 76 5.78 1.50 11.00
CA THR A 76 6.47 1.45 9.71
C THR A 76 5.58 1.75 8.50
N TRP A 77 4.25 1.73 8.64
CA TRP A 77 3.35 2.06 7.52
C TRP A 77 3.35 3.54 7.18
N GLY A 78 3.62 4.41 8.17
CA GLY A 78 3.67 5.86 7.93
C GLY A 78 4.78 6.28 6.96
N ASP A 79 5.89 5.54 6.95
CA ASP A 79 7.01 5.78 6.04
C ASP A 79 6.74 5.19 4.64
N LEU A 80 6.07 4.03 4.56
CA LEU A 80 5.72 3.37 3.29
C LEU A 80 4.62 4.09 2.50
N GLU A 81 3.62 4.68 3.16
CA GLU A 81 2.58 5.48 2.46
C GLU A 81 3.19 6.75 1.83
N ALA A 82 4.25 7.31 2.41
CA ALA A 82 4.98 8.45 1.86
C ALA A 82 5.87 8.04 0.67
N GLU A 83 6.56 6.90 0.76
CA GLU A 83 7.38 6.35 -0.34
C GLU A 83 6.52 5.88 -1.53
N GLU A 84 5.35 5.24 -1.30
CA GLU A 84 4.43 4.87 -2.38
C GLU A 84 3.84 6.10 -3.09
N GLU A 85 3.57 7.21 -2.37
CA GLU A 85 3.15 8.48 -3.00
C GLU A 85 4.27 9.15 -3.80
N GLU A 86 5.53 9.05 -3.36
CA GLU A 86 6.69 9.56 -4.11
C GLU A 86 7.00 8.72 -5.35
N GLU A 87 6.93 7.38 -5.27
CA GLU A 87 7.12 6.48 -6.41
C GLU A 87 6.00 6.64 -7.46
N ASP A 88 4.73 6.77 -7.06
CA ASP A 88 3.61 7.04 -8.00
C ASP A 88 3.81 8.40 -8.73
N PHE A 89 4.37 9.39 -8.03
CA PHE A 89 4.70 10.70 -8.62
C PHE A 89 5.87 10.62 -9.61
N GLU A 90 6.89 9.82 -9.30
CA GLU A 90 8.04 9.62 -10.18
C GLU A 90 7.70 8.74 -11.40
N GLU A 91 6.89 7.68 -11.25
CA GLU A 91 6.43 6.85 -12.37
C GLU A 91 5.51 7.62 -13.34
N GLU A 92 4.60 8.46 -12.83
CA GLU A 92 3.80 9.36 -13.69
C GLU A 92 4.66 10.43 -14.38
N GLY A 93 5.82 10.80 -13.81
CA GLY A 93 6.76 11.76 -14.37
C GLY A 93 7.76 11.18 -15.40
N ALA A 94 8.00 9.88 -15.37
CA ALA A 94 9.08 9.23 -16.12
C ALA A 94 8.71 8.78 -17.56
N MET A 95 7.45 8.91 -18.00
CA MET A 95 7.04 8.52 -19.35
C MET A 95 7.29 9.58 -20.45
N LEU A 96 8.36 10.37 -20.37
CA LEU A 96 8.84 11.16 -21.50
C LEU A 96 9.81 10.32 -22.34
N PRO A 97 9.46 9.90 -23.57
CA PRO A 97 10.43 9.27 -24.47
C PRO A 97 11.54 10.28 -24.76
N MET A 98 12.73 10.00 -24.21
CA MET A 98 13.99 10.68 -24.53
C MET A 98 14.31 10.46 -26.01
N GLY A 99 13.77 11.31 -26.88
CA GLY A 99 13.92 11.09 -28.31
C GLY A 99 13.24 12.06 -29.27
N THR A 100 12.94 13.31 -28.90
CA THR A 100 12.63 14.36 -29.90
C THR A 100 13.09 15.74 -29.42
N VAL A 101 14.40 16.01 -29.54
CA VAL A 101 14.87 17.39 -29.71
C VAL A 101 14.37 17.86 -31.08
N GLY A 102 13.29 18.65 -31.08
CA GLY A 102 12.73 19.18 -32.32
C GLY A 102 11.56 20.14 -32.10
N MET A 103 11.88 21.43 -32.03
CA MET A 103 10.98 22.58 -32.22
C MET A 103 9.92 22.84 -31.14
N THR A 104 10.31 23.65 -30.16
CA THR A 104 9.42 24.57 -29.46
C THR A 104 8.73 25.50 -30.48
N ILE A 105 7.48 25.22 -30.83
CA ILE A 105 6.58 26.23 -31.42
C ILE A 105 5.99 27.03 -30.25
N PRO A 106 6.30 28.34 -30.13
CA PRO A 106 5.66 29.19 -29.13
C PRO A 106 4.21 29.42 -29.57
N GLY A 107 3.23 28.92 -28.80
CA GLY A 107 1.82 29.22 -29.03
C GLY A 107 0.82 28.08 -28.87
N VAL A 108 1.25 26.83 -28.71
CA VAL A 108 0.35 25.73 -28.36
C VAL A 108 0.61 25.36 -26.91
N GLY A 109 -0.03 26.12 -26.01
CA GLY A 109 -0.13 25.73 -24.62
C GLY A 109 -0.78 24.35 -24.56
N GLY A 110 -0.01 23.35 -24.10
CA GLY A 110 -0.50 22.03 -23.72
C GLY A 110 -1.62 22.20 -22.72
N GLY A 111 -2.84 22.26 -23.25
CA GLY A 111 -4.02 22.70 -22.55
C GLY A 111 -4.50 21.59 -21.63
N GLY A 112 -4.57 21.91 -20.34
CA GLY A 112 -4.96 21.00 -19.26
C GLY A 112 -6.11 20.08 -19.65
N GLY A 113 -5.82 18.78 -19.61
CA GLY A 113 -6.81 17.71 -19.60
C GLY A 113 -7.45 17.59 -18.22
N PHE A 114 -8.66 17.03 -18.17
CA PHE A 114 -9.36 16.71 -16.93
C PHE A 114 -8.89 15.32 -16.44
N LYS A 115 -8.43 15.21 -15.19
CA LYS A 115 -8.06 13.93 -14.55
C LYS A 115 -9.23 13.45 -13.69
N ILE A 116 -9.70 12.23 -13.91
CA ILE A 116 -10.74 11.59 -13.11
C ILE A 116 -10.16 10.27 -12.59
N ILE A 117 -10.07 10.11 -11.27
CA ILE A 117 -9.57 8.88 -10.62
C ILE A 117 -10.71 8.30 -9.79
N LEU A 118 -11.02 7.02 -10.02
CA LEU A 118 -12.10 6.30 -9.35
C LEU A 118 -11.56 4.97 -8.83
N LYS A 119 -11.27 4.88 -7.53
CA LYS A 119 -10.80 3.64 -6.89
C LYS A 119 -11.97 2.96 -6.17
N ASN A 120 -12.17 1.67 -6.46
CA ASN A 120 -13.19 0.78 -5.86
C ASN A 120 -14.66 1.28 -5.90
N CYS A 121 -15.12 1.83 -7.03
CA CYS A 121 -16.52 2.28 -7.16
C CYS A 121 -17.34 1.43 -8.14
N LYS A 122 -18.65 1.27 -7.86
CA LYS A 122 -19.63 0.72 -8.80
C LYS A 122 -20.48 1.87 -9.35
N ILE A 123 -20.31 2.21 -10.63
CA ILE A 123 -21.07 3.28 -11.28
C ILE A 123 -22.21 2.66 -12.08
N HIS A 124 -23.44 3.03 -11.73
CA HIS A 124 -24.64 2.73 -12.52
C HIS A 124 -25.23 4.06 -13.01
N ALA A 125 -25.06 4.34 -14.31
CA ALA A 125 -25.59 5.54 -14.94
C ALA A 125 -26.11 5.21 -16.34
N GLU A 126 -27.22 5.85 -16.73
CA GLU A 126 -27.78 5.73 -18.09
C GLU A 126 -27.01 6.60 -19.10
N SER A 127 -26.40 7.71 -18.67
CA SER A 127 -25.39 8.45 -19.46
C SER A 127 -24.44 9.29 -18.59
N ILE A 128 -23.18 9.41 -19.03
CA ILE A 128 -22.13 10.26 -18.40
C ILE A 128 -21.57 11.18 -19.47
N ILE A 129 -21.60 12.50 -19.24
CA ILE A 129 -21.10 13.52 -20.18
C ILE A 129 -20.06 14.38 -19.47
N ILE A 130 -18.80 14.27 -19.90
CA ILE A 130 -17.68 15.08 -19.39
C ILE A 130 -17.46 16.25 -20.35
N LYS A 131 -17.59 17.49 -19.85
CA LYS A 131 -17.36 18.71 -20.63
C LYS A 131 -16.14 19.45 -20.11
N LYS A 132 -15.30 19.93 -21.03
CA LYS A 132 -14.21 20.85 -20.72
C LYS A 132 -14.79 22.16 -20.17
N ILE A 133 -14.22 22.66 -19.08
CA ILE A 133 -14.55 24.01 -18.59
C ILE A 133 -13.88 25.00 -19.54
N GLU A 134 -14.68 25.69 -20.36
CA GLU A 134 -14.19 26.85 -21.10
C GLU A 134 -14.11 28.06 -20.16
N PRO A 135 -12.96 28.75 -20.07
CA PRO A 135 -12.91 30.03 -19.38
C PRO A 135 -13.74 31.04 -20.20
N ARG A 136 -14.75 31.67 -19.57
CA ARG A 136 -15.52 32.76 -20.17
C ARG A 136 -14.58 33.88 -20.62
N ARG A 137 -14.42 34.04 -21.93
CA ARG A 137 -13.67 35.14 -22.54
C ARG A 137 -14.41 36.46 -22.27
N LYS A 138 -13.87 37.33 -21.40
CA LYS A 138 -14.36 38.72 -21.29
C LYS A 138 -14.06 39.43 -22.61
N LYS A 139 -15.10 39.91 -23.30
CA LYS A 139 -14.95 40.79 -24.46
C LYS A 139 -14.37 42.13 -23.98
N LYS A 140 -13.32 42.59 -24.67
CA LYS A 140 -12.80 43.96 -24.59
C LYS A 140 -13.80 44.92 -25.24
#